data_AF-F1LBH9-F1
#
_entry.id   AF-F1LBH9-F1
#
_cell.length_a   1.000
_cell.length_b   1.000
_cell.length_c   1.000
_cell.angle_alpha   90.00
_cell.angle_beta   90.00
_cell.angle_gamma   90.00
#
_symmetry.space_group_name_H-M   'P 1'
#
loop_
_entity.id
_entity.type
_entity.pdbx_description
1 polymer ?
#
loop_
_entity_poly.entity_id
_entity_poly.type
_entity_poly.pdbx_seq_one_letter_code
_entity_poly.pdbx_strand_id
1 'polypeptide(L)'
;MEDQALVEVALGSTAIFAFVAYTMQRRSALINIVFLVVVVAAFCVFTVRSNKSLLDIPAILFLRVFDGSDHRDCLLLFWSICVLSSFIFCTVVGASDSTSTTHRKFFHLTVSLICLTGLRYDVEFTWLSAWLVLCIFMIVEIFRSLKVPPWSTYLDNWLLVFVDSQDSKDLILTPIFLVAGIFLPLFLSPISNYEKRHLYHYGGVMTVGVGDSAAAIFGSRYGTHHWPESSKSKEGTAAMVFAQILFGILLCITYIPDCMLTLFSILRLALTCTVCAFVEAHIKKIDNIA
;
A
#
# COMPACT_ATOMS: atom_id res chain seq x y z
N MET A 1 6.86 -3.04 21.51
CA MET A 1 6.74 -1.73 22.19
C MET A 1 7.41 -0.62 21.39
N GLU A 2 8.65 -0.80 20.93
CA GLU A 2 9.36 0.24 20.15
C GLU A 2 8.68 0.49 18.78
N ASP A 3 8.29 -0.55 18.04
CA ASP A 3 7.61 -0.40 16.74
C ASP A 3 6.28 0.35 16.82
N GLN A 4 5.46 0.05 17.85
CA GLN A 4 4.20 0.73 18.06
C GLN A 4 4.42 2.22 18.38
N ALA A 5 5.39 2.53 19.25
CA ALA A 5 5.75 3.91 19.54
C ALA A 5 6.24 4.64 18.28
N LEU A 6 7.03 3.97 17.43
CA LEU A 6 7.51 4.54 16.18
C LEU A 6 6.36 4.85 15.21
N VAL A 7 5.41 3.92 15.05
CA VAL A 7 4.22 4.11 14.21
C VAL A 7 3.32 5.23 14.74
N GLU A 8 3.02 5.25 16.04
CA GLU A 8 2.20 6.30 16.66
C GLU A 8 2.82 7.69 16.47
N VAL A 9 4.14 7.80 16.69
CA VAL A 9 4.88 9.05 16.50
C VAL A 9 4.91 9.46 15.03
N ALA A 10 5.15 8.52 14.11
CA ALA A 10 5.16 8.81 12.68
C ALA A 10 3.79 9.28 12.17
N LEU A 11 2.72 8.62 12.58
CA LEU A 11 1.34 8.99 12.21
C LEU A 11 0.95 10.34 12.78
N GLY A 12 1.17 10.55 14.08
CA GLY A 12 0.87 11.83 14.73
C GLY A 12 1.65 12.99 14.11
N SER A 13 2.94 12.78 13.84
CA SER A 13 3.80 13.79 13.20
C SER A 13 3.37 14.07 11.76
N THR A 14 3.01 13.04 10.99
CA THR A 14 2.52 13.19 9.62
C THR A 14 1.20 13.95 9.58
N ALA A 15 0.27 13.67 10.49
CA ALA A 15 -1.00 14.39 10.60
C ALA A 15 -0.80 15.87 10.98
N ILE A 16 0.09 16.15 11.95
CA ILE A 16 0.47 17.53 12.32
C ILE A 16 1.10 18.25 11.13
N PHE A 17 2.06 17.61 10.45
CA PHE A 17 2.70 18.17 9.27
C PHE A 17 1.68 18.49 8.17
N ALA A 18 0.80 17.55 7.84
CA ALA A 18 -0.24 17.74 6.82
C ALA A 18 -1.13 18.94 7.16
N PHE A 19 -1.60 19.04 8.40
CA PHE A 19 -2.43 20.15 8.86
C PHE A 19 -1.70 21.49 8.75
N VAL A 20 -0.50 21.61 9.31
CA VAL A 20 0.27 22.86 9.30
C VAL A 20 0.66 23.25 7.87
N ALA A 21 1.14 22.30 7.06
CA ALA A 21 1.50 22.54 5.66
C ALA A 21 0.31 23.08 4.87
N TYR A 22 -0.88 22.50 5.05
CA TYR A 22 -2.10 22.97 4.39
C TYR A 22 -2.45 24.42 4.78
N THR A 23 -2.35 24.79 6.07
CA THR A 23 -2.57 26.18 6.49
C THR A 23 -1.54 27.16 5.90
N MET A 24 -0.36 26.66 5.55
CA MET A 24 0.75 27.43 5.00
C MET A 24 0.88 27.34 3.47
N GLN A 25 -0.15 26.84 2.75
CA GLN A 25 -0.11 26.66 1.29
C GLN A 25 0.26 27.92 0.49
N ARG A 26 0.01 29.13 1.01
CA ARG A 26 0.41 30.40 0.38
C ARG A 26 1.91 30.72 0.49
N ARG A 27 2.63 30.02 1.39
CA ARG A 27 4.06 30.19 1.67
C ARG A 27 4.77 28.84 1.55
N SER A 28 4.63 28.18 0.42
CA SER A 28 5.08 26.79 0.22
C SER A 28 6.57 26.57 0.55
N ALA A 29 7.44 27.57 0.36
CA ALA A 29 8.85 27.49 0.75
C ALA A 29 9.06 27.23 2.26
N LEU A 30 8.19 27.75 3.13
CA LEU A 30 8.28 27.54 4.58
C LEU A 30 7.87 26.12 5.00
N ILE A 31 7.20 25.36 4.14
CA ILE A 31 6.76 23.99 4.44
C ILE A 31 7.97 23.08 4.66
N ASN A 32 9.11 23.33 4.01
CA ASN A 32 10.37 22.61 4.29
C ASN A 32 10.84 22.79 5.73
N ILE A 33 10.73 24.02 6.27
CA ILE A 33 11.12 24.32 7.66
C ILE A 33 10.17 23.63 8.62
N VAL A 34 8.86 23.68 8.35
CA VAL A 34 7.85 22.96 9.14
C VAL A 34 8.13 21.47 9.15
N PHE A 35 8.42 20.88 7.98
CA PHE A 35 8.76 19.46 7.88
C PHE A 35 9.96 19.10 8.75
N LEU A 36 11.04 19.87 8.66
CA LEU A 36 12.24 19.65 9.48
C LEU A 36 11.94 19.75 10.98
N VAL A 37 11.19 20.78 11.41
CA VAL A 37 10.79 20.95 12.81
C VAL A 37 9.96 19.77 13.30
N VAL A 38 8.99 19.31 12.50
CA VAL A 38 8.15 18.15 12.82
C VAL A 38 8.98 16.88 12.92
N VAL A 39 9.92 16.63 12.01
CA VAL A 39 10.80 15.45 12.05
C VAL A 39 11.70 15.46 13.29
N VAL A 40 12.30 16.60 13.62
CA VAL A 40 13.11 16.73 14.85
C VAL A 40 12.25 16.50 16.10
N ALA A 41 11.06 17.11 16.15
CA ALA A 41 10.12 16.89 17.25
C ALA A 41 9.69 15.42 17.34
N ALA A 42 9.45 14.75 16.22
CA ALA A 42 9.11 13.33 16.17
C ALA A 42 10.21 12.48 16.81
N PHE A 43 11.48 12.71 16.48
CA PHE A 43 12.60 12.01 17.12
C PHE A 43 12.68 12.29 18.63
N CYS A 44 12.47 13.53 19.07
CA CYS A 44 12.42 13.86 20.50
C CYS A 44 11.24 13.19 21.22
N VAL A 45 10.07 13.07 20.59
CA VAL A 45 8.94 12.34 21.18
C VAL A 45 9.26 10.85 21.24
N PHE A 46 9.87 10.29 20.20
CA PHE A 46 10.27 8.89 20.16
C PHE A 46 11.32 8.55 21.23
N THR A 47 12.32 9.41 21.49
CA THR A 47 13.29 9.18 22.58
C THR A 47 12.59 9.08 23.93
N VAL A 48 11.67 10.01 24.22
CA VAL A 48 10.92 10.04 25.47
C VAL A 48 10.03 8.79 25.59
N ARG A 49 9.33 8.41 24.52
CA ARG A 49 8.43 7.25 24.52
C ARG A 49 9.15 5.91 24.64
N SER A 50 10.32 5.78 24.02
CA SER A 50 11.10 4.54 24.01
C SER A 50 12.12 4.47 25.15
N ASN A 51 12.26 5.55 25.95
CA ASN A 51 13.26 5.69 26.99
C ASN A 51 14.70 5.42 26.48
N LYS A 52 15.04 6.02 25.33
CA LYS A 52 16.34 5.89 24.64
C LYS A 52 17.00 7.24 24.46
N SER A 53 18.33 7.27 24.30
CA SER A 53 19.02 8.51 23.94
C SER A 53 18.74 8.89 22.50
N LEU A 54 18.73 10.19 22.21
CA LEU A 54 18.62 10.71 20.83
C LEU A 54 19.77 10.21 19.95
N LEU A 55 20.96 10.06 20.54
CA LEU A 55 22.15 9.58 19.84
C LEU A 55 22.06 8.10 19.44
N ASP A 56 21.22 7.33 20.14
CA ASP A 56 21.04 5.90 19.86
C ASP A 56 20.03 5.64 18.73
N ILE A 57 19.18 6.62 18.39
CA ILE A 57 18.12 6.45 17.39
C ILE A 57 18.65 5.92 16.05
N PRO A 58 19.72 6.48 15.44
CA PRO A 58 20.21 5.97 14.16
C PRO A 58 20.59 4.49 14.24
N ALA A 59 21.22 4.06 15.34
CA ALA A 59 21.59 2.65 15.54
C ALA A 59 20.36 1.78 15.76
N ILE A 60 19.38 2.23 16.54
CA ILE A 60 18.11 1.51 16.78
C ILE A 60 17.37 1.28 15.46
N LEU A 61 17.22 2.33 14.64
CA LEU A 61 16.53 2.22 13.35
C LEU A 61 17.30 1.33 12.37
N PHE A 62 18.63 1.44 12.34
CA PHE A 62 19.47 0.58 11.51
C PHE A 62 19.32 -0.89 11.90
N LEU A 63 19.41 -1.21 13.19
CA LEU A 63 19.27 -2.58 13.70
C LEU A 63 17.83 -3.11 13.58
N ARG A 64 16.82 -2.22 13.51
CA ARG A 64 15.45 -2.65 13.24
C ARG A 64 15.28 -3.10 11.79
N VAL A 65 15.94 -2.43 10.85
CA VAL A 65 15.95 -2.83 9.43
C VAL A 65 16.82 -4.07 9.24
N PHE A 66 18.04 -4.06 9.77
CA PHE A 66 19.02 -5.14 9.65
C PHE A 66 19.16 -5.86 11.00
N ASP A 67 18.29 -6.85 11.25
CA ASP A 67 18.35 -7.66 12.48
C ASP A 67 19.45 -8.74 12.46
N GLY A 68 20.20 -8.83 11.36
CA GLY A 68 21.32 -9.76 11.19
C GLY A 68 20.89 -11.19 10.87
N SER A 69 19.61 -11.46 10.62
CA SER A 69 19.13 -12.78 10.20
C SER A 69 19.16 -12.95 8.68
N ASP A 70 19.53 -14.14 8.21
CA ASP A 70 19.51 -14.47 6.77
C ASP A 70 18.11 -14.30 6.16
N HIS A 71 17.06 -14.57 6.95
CA HIS A 71 15.67 -14.41 6.52
C HIS A 71 15.33 -12.93 6.25
N ARG A 72 15.76 -12.02 7.14
CA ARG A 72 15.62 -10.58 6.93
C ARG A 72 16.36 -10.13 5.69
N ASP A 73 17.61 -10.56 5.53
CA ASP A 73 18.44 -10.14 4.40
C ASP A 73 17.86 -10.60 3.06
N CYS A 74 17.37 -11.85 2.99
CA CYS A 74 16.67 -12.36 1.81
C CYS A 74 15.39 -11.57 1.52
N LEU A 75 14.61 -11.24 2.56
CA LEU A 75 13.38 -10.45 2.43
C LEU A 75 13.68 -9.04 1.90
N LEU A 76 14.67 -8.36 2.48
CA LEU A 76 15.10 -7.02 2.06
C LEU A 76 15.65 -7.01 0.63
N LEU A 77 16.41 -8.04 0.24
CA LEU A 77 16.90 -8.20 -1.12
C LEU A 77 15.72 -8.36 -2.10
N PHE A 78 14.76 -9.22 -1.79
CA PHE A 78 13.58 -9.42 -2.62
C PHE A 78 12.72 -8.15 -2.74
N TRP A 79 12.52 -7.43 -1.65
CA TRP A 79 11.79 -6.15 -1.65
C TRP A 79 12.55 -5.09 -2.45
N SER A 80 13.88 -5.05 -2.33
CA SER A 80 14.73 -4.15 -3.12
C SER A 80 14.59 -4.44 -4.61
N ILE A 81 14.53 -5.71 -5.02
CA ILE A 81 14.27 -6.10 -6.42
C ILE A 81 12.90 -5.62 -6.87
N CYS A 82 11.85 -5.76 -6.06
CA CYS A 82 10.50 -5.26 -6.38
C CYS A 82 10.50 -3.74 -6.58
N VAL A 83 11.14 -3.00 -5.67
CA VAL A 83 11.25 -1.54 -5.73
C VAL A 83 12.07 -1.09 -6.95
N LEU A 84 13.22 -1.70 -7.20
CA LEU A 84 14.05 -1.42 -8.38
C LEU A 84 13.31 -1.71 -9.67
N SER A 85 12.56 -2.81 -9.73
CA SER A 85 11.72 -3.15 -10.88
C SER A 85 10.64 -2.09 -11.12
N SER A 86 10.03 -1.55 -10.06
CA SER A 86 9.10 -0.42 -10.14
C SER A 86 9.76 0.85 -10.66
N PHE A 87 10.99 1.18 -10.22
CA PHE A 87 11.72 2.32 -10.76
C PHE A 87 12.05 2.15 -12.24
N ILE A 88 12.55 0.97 -12.65
CA ILE A 88 12.83 0.66 -14.06
C ILE A 88 11.54 0.78 -14.87
N PHE A 89 10.45 0.19 -14.38
CA PHE A 89 9.14 0.30 -15.02
C PHE A 89 8.71 1.76 -15.20
N CYS A 90 8.87 2.60 -14.17
CA CYS A 90 8.57 4.02 -14.26
C CYS A 90 9.39 4.72 -15.35
N THR A 91 10.68 4.42 -15.47
CA THR A 91 11.53 5.03 -16.52
C THR A 91 11.12 4.60 -17.93
N VAL A 92 10.77 3.32 -18.12
CA VAL A 92 10.37 2.78 -19.43
C VAL A 92 9.02 3.36 -19.86
N VAL A 93 8.05 3.40 -18.95
CA VAL A 93 6.72 3.96 -19.23
C VAL A 93 6.79 5.47 -19.43
N GLY A 94 7.59 6.17 -18.62
CA GLY A 94 7.82 7.61 -18.76
C GLY A 94 8.40 8.01 -20.13
N ALA A 95 9.13 7.11 -20.80
CA ALA A 95 9.64 7.33 -22.14
C ALA A 95 8.62 7.06 -23.27
N SER A 96 7.46 6.46 -22.96
CA SER A 96 6.52 5.93 -23.95
C SER A 96 5.24 6.78 -24.15
N ASP A 97 5.14 7.96 -23.52
CA ASP A 97 4.05 8.98 -23.58
C ASP A 97 2.60 8.47 -23.41
N SER A 98 2.39 7.18 -23.12
CA SER A 98 1.07 6.56 -23.00
C SER A 98 1.06 5.54 -21.85
N THR A 99 0.11 5.72 -20.93
CA THR A 99 -0.13 4.79 -19.83
C THR A 99 -1.45 4.08 -19.99
N SER A 100 -1.45 2.76 -19.86
CA SER A 100 -2.66 1.96 -19.80
C SER A 100 -3.03 1.61 -18.36
N THR A 101 -4.30 1.26 -18.13
CA THR A 101 -4.75 0.69 -16.85
C THR A 101 -3.99 -0.58 -16.47
N THR A 102 -3.50 -1.33 -17.47
CA THR A 102 -2.62 -2.49 -17.30
C THR A 102 -1.27 -2.12 -16.68
N HIS A 103 -0.72 -0.93 -16.99
CA HIS A 103 0.55 -0.48 -16.41
C HIS A 103 0.46 -0.31 -14.88
N ARG A 104 -0.71 0.09 -14.38
CA ARG A 104 -0.92 0.24 -12.93
C ARG A 104 -0.94 -1.09 -12.19
N LYS A 105 -1.33 -2.17 -12.87
CA LYS A 105 -1.35 -3.51 -12.27
C LYS A 105 0.06 -4.04 -12.02
N PHE A 106 1.09 -3.45 -12.62
CA PHE A 106 2.49 -3.70 -12.24
C PHE A 106 2.77 -3.30 -10.77
N PHE A 107 2.28 -2.13 -10.34
CA PHE A 107 2.41 -1.69 -8.95
C PHE A 107 1.59 -2.56 -8.00
N HIS A 108 0.41 -3.01 -8.42
CA HIS A 108 -0.43 -3.94 -7.64
C HIS A 108 0.30 -5.27 -7.43
N LEU A 109 0.96 -5.78 -8.46
CA LEU A 109 1.77 -6.98 -8.39
C LEU A 109 2.94 -6.81 -7.41
N THR A 110 3.76 -5.77 -7.59
CA THR A 110 4.97 -5.59 -6.76
C THR A 110 4.64 -5.37 -5.28
N VAL A 111 3.64 -4.54 -4.96
CA VAL A 111 3.21 -4.35 -3.56
C VAL A 111 2.57 -5.62 -2.99
N SER A 112 1.84 -6.39 -3.80
CA SER A 112 1.27 -7.68 -3.38
C SER A 112 2.37 -8.69 -3.05
N LEU A 113 3.44 -8.75 -3.85
CA LEU A 113 4.58 -9.62 -3.58
C LEU A 113 5.31 -9.22 -2.29
N ILE A 114 5.49 -7.92 -2.05
CA ILE A 114 6.04 -7.39 -0.80
C ILE A 114 5.16 -7.82 0.39
N CYS A 115 3.85 -7.62 0.29
CA CYS A 115 2.91 -8.01 1.35
C CYS A 115 2.89 -9.53 1.60
N LEU A 116 2.84 -10.35 0.54
CA LEU A 116 2.84 -11.81 0.65
C LEU A 116 4.10 -12.35 1.33
N THR A 117 5.27 -11.89 0.87
CA THR A 117 6.55 -12.30 1.46
C THR A 117 6.70 -11.76 2.87
N GLY A 118 6.25 -10.54 3.12
CA GLY A 118 6.20 -9.93 4.45
C GLY A 118 5.36 -10.72 5.45
N LEU A 119 4.10 -11.00 5.11
CA LEU A 119 3.21 -11.82 5.94
C LEU A 119 3.75 -13.23 6.21
N ARG A 120 4.57 -13.77 5.31
CA ARG A 120 5.15 -15.11 5.42
C ARG A 120 6.40 -15.14 6.30
N TYR A 121 7.31 -14.19 6.11
CA TYR A 121 8.65 -14.25 6.69
C TYR A 121 8.86 -13.28 7.85
N ASP A 122 8.24 -12.11 7.82
CA ASP A 122 8.28 -11.17 8.95
C ASP A 122 7.11 -10.18 8.95
N VAL A 123 6.04 -10.56 9.64
CA VAL A 123 4.80 -9.79 9.66
C VAL A 123 4.90 -8.53 10.52
N GLU A 124 5.69 -8.55 11.60
CA GLU A 124 5.86 -7.39 12.48
C GLU A 124 6.63 -6.27 11.77
N PHE A 125 7.71 -6.62 11.07
CA PHE A 125 8.45 -5.65 10.27
C PHE A 125 7.65 -5.15 9.06
N THR A 126 6.80 -6.01 8.49
CA THR A 126 5.90 -5.62 7.40
C THR A 126 4.84 -4.65 7.88
N TRP A 127 4.24 -4.88 9.06
CA TRP A 127 3.32 -3.95 9.69
C TRP A 127 3.97 -2.58 9.92
N LEU A 128 5.18 -2.56 10.49
CA LEU A 128 5.95 -1.33 10.68
C LEU A 128 6.22 -0.62 9.35
N SER A 129 6.78 -1.34 8.37
CA SER A 129 7.17 -0.80 7.07
C SER A 129 5.98 -0.24 6.31
N ALA A 130 4.83 -0.93 6.33
CA ALA A 130 3.62 -0.50 5.65
C ALA A 130 3.08 0.84 6.20
N TRP A 131 3.08 1.03 7.53
CA TRP A 131 2.71 2.31 8.14
C TRP A 131 3.68 3.44 7.77
N LEU A 132 4.99 3.17 7.79
CA LEU A 132 6.01 4.16 7.46
C LEU A 132 5.94 4.55 5.98
N VAL A 133 5.77 3.59 5.06
CA VAL A 133 5.58 3.84 3.63
C VAL A 133 4.31 4.67 3.38
N LEU A 134 3.21 4.37 4.08
CA LEU A 134 1.99 5.18 3.98
C LEU A 134 2.24 6.63 4.40
N CYS A 135 2.98 6.86 5.50
CA CYS A 135 3.38 8.21 5.93
C CYS A 135 4.26 8.91 4.88
N ILE A 136 5.24 8.20 4.31
CA ILE A 136 6.12 8.73 3.27
C ILE A 136 5.30 9.14 2.04
N PHE A 137 4.38 8.30 1.58
CA PHE A 137 3.54 8.61 0.42
C PHE A 137 2.65 9.83 0.67
N MET A 138 2.07 9.97 1.86
CA MET A 138 1.34 11.18 2.24
C MET A 138 2.23 12.43 2.23
N ILE A 139 3.44 12.36 2.81
CA ILE A 139 4.39 13.48 2.84
C ILE A 139 4.82 13.89 1.43
N VAL A 140 5.15 12.91 0.58
CA VAL A 140 5.50 13.14 -0.83
C VAL A 140 4.37 13.85 -1.57
N GLU A 141 3.14 13.38 -1.38
CA GLU A 141 1.97 13.98 -2.02
C GLU A 141 1.66 15.39 -1.48
N ILE A 142 1.90 15.67 -0.20
CA ILE A 142 1.80 17.03 0.37
C ILE A 142 2.83 17.96 -0.29
N PHE A 143 4.09 17.53 -0.42
CA PHE A 143 5.12 18.32 -1.07
C PHE A 143 4.77 18.61 -2.53
N ARG A 144 4.22 17.63 -3.25
CA ARG A 144 3.80 17.77 -4.65
C ARG A 144 2.58 18.69 -4.79
N SER A 145 1.46 18.34 -4.15
CA SER A 145 0.17 19.04 -4.26
C SER A 145 0.24 20.50 -3.80
N LEU A 146 1.03 20.80 -2.76
CA LEU A 146 1.23 22.18 -2.26
C LEU A 146 2.35 22.94 -2.99
N LYS A 147 2.90 22.38 -4.08
CA LYS A 147 3.92 23.03 -4.93
C LYS A 147 5.13 23.51 -4.12
N VAL A 148 5.65 22.64 -3.25
CA VAL A 148 6.80 22.97 -2.39
C VAL A 148 8.10 22.88 -3.17
N PRO A 149 8.88 23.97 -3.30
CA PRO A 149 10.18 23.93 -3.97
C PRO A 149 11.27 23.27 -3.09
N PRO A 150 12.26 22.60 -3.68
CA PRO A 150 12.41 22.30 -5.11
C PRO A 150 11.63 21.05 -5.57
N TRP A 151 10.94 20.37 -4.65
CA TRP A 151 10.43 19.00 -4.81
C TRP A 151 9.33 18.86 -5.87
N SER A 152 8.36 19.78 -5.89
CA SER A 152 7.13 19.60 -6.66
C SER A 152 7.37 19.35 -8.15
N THR A 153 8.33 20.05 -8.76
CA THR A 153 8.66 19.86 -10.18
C THR A 153 9.24 18.47 -10.46
N TYR A 154 10.13 17.99 -9.59
CA TYR A 154 10.67 16.63 -9.73
C TYR A 154 9.56 15.59 -9.56
N LEU A 155 8.73 15.74 -8.53
CA LEU A 155 7.64 14.82 -8.24
C LEU A 155 6.61 14.77 -9.37
N ASP A 156 6.23 15.93 -9.93
CA ASP A 156 5.31 16.00 -11.07
C ASP A 156 5.87 15.27 -12.31
N ASN A 157 7.16 15.40 -12.61
CA ASN A 157 7.79 14.71 -13.75
C ASN A 157 7.69 13.18 -13.65
N TRP A 158 7.73 12.63 -12.43
CA TRP A 158 7.63 11.18 -12.20
C TRP A 158 6.20 10.68 -12.04
N LEU A 159 5.30 11.50 -11.47
CA LEU A 159 3.98 11.04 -11.05
C LEU A 159 2.86 11.42 -12.03
N LEU A 160 2.95 12.56 -12.71
CA LEU A 160 1.86 13.02 -13.60
C LEU A 160 1.64 12.11 -14.81
N VAL A 161 2.69 11.39 -15.26
CA VAL A 161 2.56 10.41 -16.35
C VAL A 161 1.59 9.28 -15.99
N PHE A 162 1.43 8.97 -14.70
CA PHE A 162 0.56 7.90 -14.23
C PHE A 162 -0.86 8.35 -13.90
N VAL A 163 -1.20 9.65 -14.00
CA VAL A 163 -2.54 10.16 -13.68
C VAL A 163 -3.57 9.66 -14.68
N ASP A 164 -4.73 9.20 -14.20
CA ASP A 164 -5.88 8.80 -15.00
C ASP A 164 -7.18 9.40 -14.43
N SER A 165 -8.33 8.85 -14.79
CA SER A 165 -9.65 9.29 -14.32
C SER A 165 -9.88 9.18 -12.80
N GLN A 166 -9.04 8.44 -12.07
CA GLN A 166 -9.13 8.27 -10.62
C GLN A 166 -8.43 9.39 -9.85
N ASP A 167 -7.43 10.01 -10.47
CA ASP A 167 -6.62 11.07 -9.88
C ASP A 167 -6.86 12.41 -10.57
N SER A 168 -6.28 13.46 -10.00
CA SER A 168 -6.21 14.78 -10.64
C SER A 168 -4.76 15.27 -10.65
N LYS A 169 -4.44 16.21 -11.54
CA LYS A 169 -3.10 16.82 -11.55
C LYS A 169 -2.77 17.52 -10.21
N ASP A 170 -3.80 17.99 -9.50
CA ASP A 170 -3.64 18.67 -8.22
C ASP A 170 -3.51 17.69 -7.05
N LEU A 171 -4.06 16.47 -7.17
CA LEU A 171 -4.09 15.47 -6.11
C LEU A 171 -4.05 14.04 -6.68
N ILE A 172 -3.01 13.29 -6.31
CA ILE A 172 -2.74 11.91 -6.71
C ILE A 172 -2.84 11.02 -5.46
N LEU A 173 -3.93 10.26 -5.34
CA LEU A 173 -4.21 9.41 -4.18
C LEU A 173 -4.02 7.93 -4.48
N THR A 174 -4.02 7.51 -5.75
CA THR A 174 -3.94 6.09 -6.13
C THR A 174 -2.78 5.34 -5.43
N PRO A 175 -1.53 5.85 -5.36
CA PRO A 175 -0.45 5.14 -4.66
C PRO A 175 -0.70 5.00 -3.15
N ILE A 176 -1.31 6.01 -2.52
CA ILE A 176 -1.65 5.99 -1.08
C ILE A 176 -2.74 4.95 -0.82
N PHE A 177 -3.80 4.95 -1.64
CA PHE A 177 -4.91 4.00 -1.53
C PHE A 177 -4.49 2.57 -1.86
N LEU A 178 -3.57 2.37 -2.80
CA LEU A 178 -3.03 1.05 -3.10
C LEU A 178 -2.30 0.45 -1.88
N VAL A 179 -1.42 1.22 -1.23
CA VAL A 179 -0.73 0.76 -0.01
C VAL A 179 -1.75 0.55 1.11
N ALA A 180 -2.65 1.52 1.32
CA ALA A 180 -3.68 1.42 2.35
C ALA A 180 -4.53 0.17 2.17
N GLY A 181 -5.05 -0.10 0.96
CA GLY A 181 -5.91 -1.25 0.67
C GLY A 181 -5.22 -2.60 0.82
N ILE A 182 -3.99 -2.73 0.30
CA ILE A 182 -3.22 -3.99 0.39
C ILE A 182 -2.90 -4.35 1.84
N PHE A 183 -2.54 -3.36 2.66
CA PHE A 183 -2.13 -3.57 4.06
C PHE A 183 -3.25 -3.34 5.08
N LEU A 184 -4.45 -2.91 4.66
CA LEU A 184 -5.57 -2.63 5.57
C LEU A 184 -5.88 -3.77 6.54
N PRO A 185 -5.93 -5.05 6.13
CA PRO A 185 -6.19 -6.13 7.09
C PRO A 185 -5.12 -6.25 8.17
N LEU A 186 -3.85 -5.99 7.82
CA LEU A 186 -2.73 -6.02 8.75
C LEU A 186 -2.77 -4.80 9.69
N PHE A 187 -3.24 -3.65 9.24
CA PHE A 187 -3.47 -2.48 10.09
C PHE A 187 -4.60 -2.69 11.10
N LEU A 188 -5.71 -3.29 10.67
CA LEU A 188 -6.88 -3.52 11.50
C LEU A 188 -6.70 -4.70 12.47
N SER A 189 -5.90 -5.70 12.08
CA SER A 189 -5.59 -6.87 12.90
C SER A 189 -4.08 -7.12 12.88
N PRO A 190 -3.29 -6.35 13.66
CA PRO A 190 -1.87 -6.61 13.84
C PRO A 190 -1.66 -8.00 14.45
N ILE A 191 -0.59 -8.67 14.04
CA ILE A 191 -0.28 -10.05 14.44
C ILE A 191 1.23 -10.19 14.65
N SER A 192 1.64 -10.97 15.65
CA SER A 192 3.06 -11.26 15.89
C SER A 192 3.60 -12.37 14.98
N ASN A 193 4.92 -12.43 14.84
CA ASN A 193 5.58 -13.48 14.05
C ASN A 193 5.25 -14.90 14.53
N TYR A 194 4.96 -15.08 15.82
CA TYR A 194 4.65 -16.38 16.43
C TYR A 194 3.19 -16.82 16.29
N GLU A 195 2.28 -15.91 15.94
CA GLU A 195 0.85 -16.18 15.88
C GLU A 195 0.40 -16.69 14.52
N LYS A 196 -0.59 -17.59 14.49
CA LYS A 196 -1.07 -18.19 13.24
C LYS A 196 -1.78 -17.16 12.36
N ARG A 197 -1.22 -16.91 11.16
CA ARG A 197 -1.87 -16.09 10.12
C ARG A 197 -3.17 -16.72 9.65
N HIS A 198 -4.21 -15.90 9.57
CA HIS A 198 -5.51 -16.24 9.01
C HIS A 198 -5.70 -15.67 7.59
N LEU A 199 -6.63 -16.25 6.84
CA LEU A 199 -6.91 -15.86 5.45
C LEU A 199 -7.25 -14.36 5.30
N TYR A 200 -7.93 -13.76 6.29
CA TYR A 200 -8.28 -12.35 6.23
C TYR A 200 -7.05 -11.42 6.24
N HIS A 201 -5.89 -11.82 6.78
CA HIS A 201 -4.67 -11.00 6.71
C HIS A 201 -4.18 -10.80 5.27
N TYR A 202 -4.52 -11.74 4.38
CA TYR A 202 -4.23 -11.66 2.95
C TYR A 202 -5.34 -10.94 2.16
N GLY A 203 -6.40 -10.47 2.84
CA GLY A 203 -7.59 -9.91 2.23
C GLY A 203 -7.29 -8.76 1.27
N GLY A 204 -6.35 -7.86 1.61
CA GLY A 204 -5.95 -6.76 0.73
C GLY A 204 -5.26 -7.25 -0.55
N VAL A 205 -4.35 -8.23 -0.43
CA VAL A 205 -3.74 -8.87 -1.60
C VAL A 205 -4.77 -9.62 -2.45
N MET A 206 -5.70 -10.34 -1.82
CA MET A 206 -6.76 -11.05 -2.52
C MET A 206 -7.65 -10.08 -3.29
N THR A 207 -8.07 -8.99 -2.66
CA THR A 207 -9.06 -8.05 -3.18
C THR A 207 -8.46 -7.05 -4.15
N VAL A 208 -7.57 -6.19 -3.65
CA VAL A 208 -6.89 -5.13 -4.39
C VAL A 208 -5.82 -5.70 -5.32
N GLY A 209 -4.98 -6.59 -4.82
CA GLY A 209 -3.87 -7.14 -5.61
C GLY A 209 -4.35 -8.00 -6.78
N VAL A 210 -5.05 -9.09 -6.46
CA VAL A 210 -5.44 -10.12 -7.42
C VAL A 210 -6.81 -9.83 -8.05
N GLY A 211 -7.81 -9.54 -7.22
CA GLY A 211 -9.20 -9.37 -7.66
C GLY A 211 -9.38 -8.19 -8.60
N ASP A 212 -8.97 -6.99 -8.19
CA ASP A 212 -9.07 -5.78 -9.00
C ASP A 212 -8.19 -5.87 -10.27
N SER A 213 -6.99 -6.45 -10.18
CA SER A 213 -6.18 -6.75 -11.38
C SER A 213 -6.93 -7.66 -12.37
N ALA A 214 -7.59 -8.72 -11.89
CA ALA A 214 -8.40 -9.59 -12.73
C ALA A 214 -9.61 -8.85 -13.33
N ALA A 215 -10.35 -8.06 -12.53
CA ALA A 215 -11.44 -7.24 -13.03
C ALA A 215 -11.00 -6.29 -14.14
N ALA A 216 -9.87 -5.61 -13.98
CA ALA A 216 -9.37 -4.67 -14.98
C ALA A 216 -8.90 -5.36 -16.26
N ILE A 217 -8.13 -6.45 -16.16
CA ILE A 217 -7.58 -7.16 -17.33
C ILE A 217 -8.69 -7.86 -18.12
N PHE A 218 -9.55 -8.62 -17.44
CA PHE A 218 -10.64 -9.33 -18.12
C PHE A 218 -11.78 -8.41 -18.50
N GLY A 219 -12.08 -7.41 -17.68
CA GLY A 219 -13.12 -6.42 -17.97
C GLY A 219 -12.78 -5.53 -19.16
N SER A 220 -11.53 -5.08 -19.30
CA SER A 220 -11.11 -4.28 -20.47
C SER A 220 -11.01 -5.11 -21.76
N ARG A 221 -10.68 -6.40 -21.67
CA ARG A 221 -10.49 -7.28 -22.85
C ARG A 221 -11.77 -7.98 -23.32
N TYR A 222 -12.65 -8.33 -22.40
CA TYR A 222 -13.84 -9.17 -22.68
C TYR A 222 -15.15 -8.57 -22.17
N GLY A 223 -15.11 -7.42 -21.47
CA GLY A 223 -16.30 -6.79 -20.92
C GLY A 223 -17.21 -6.23 -22.00
N THR A 224 -18.45 -6.71 -22.03
CA THR A 224 -19.49 -6.20 -22.94
C THR A 224 -20.70 -5.71 -22.16
N HIS A 225 -21.04 -6.38 -21.06
CA HIS A 225 -22.19 -6.04 -20.24
C HIS A 225 -21.77 -5.20 -19.04
N HIS A 226 -22.12 -3.92 -19.05
CA HIS A 226 -21.75 -3.00 -17.97
C HIS A 226 -22.79 -2.98 -16.85
N TRP A 227 -22.34 -2.71 -15.63
CA TRP A 227 -23.26 -2.43 -14.52
C TRP A 227 -23.98 -1.09 -14.75
N PRO A 228 -25.24 -0.94 -14.31
CA PRO A 228 -25.96 0.33 -14.44
C PRO A 228 -25.15 1.47 -13.81
N GLU A 229 -24.99 2.55 -14.57
CA GLU A 229 -24.25 3.75 -14.16
C GLU A 229 -22.76 3.55 -13.78
N SER A 230 -22.15 2.43 -14.17
CA SER A 230 -20.74 2.13 -13.91
C SER A 230 -20.00 1.81 -15.20
N SER A 231 -18.73 2.21 -15.29
CA SER A 231 -17.83 1.79 -16.37
C SER A 231 -17.29 0.36 -16.16
N LYS A 232 -17.65 -0.30 -15.05
CA LYS A 232 -17.20 -1.65 -14.73
C LYS A 232 -18.13 -2.69 -15.37
N SER A 233 -17.54 -3.74 -15.93
CA SER A 233 -18.26 -4.82 -16.60
C SER A 233 -18.62 -5.95 -15.63
N LYS A 234 -19.74 -6.62 -15.92
CA LYS A 234 -20.20 -7.82 -15.20
C LYS A 234 -19.19 -8.96 -15.39
N GLU A 235 -18.58 -9.06 -16.56
CA GLU A 235 -17.52 -10.03 -16.86
C GLU A 235 -16.26 -9.78 -16.02
N GLY A 236 -15.85 -8.52 -15.86
CA GLY A 236 -14.75 -8.16 -14.96
C GLY A 236 -15.07 -8.49 -13.50
N THR A 237 -16.31 -8.23 -13.07
CA THR A 237 -16.77 -8.59 -11.72
C THR A 237 -16.73 -10.09 -11.48
N ALA A 238 -17.19 -10.89 -12.45
CA ALA A 238 -17.11 -12.35 -12.38
C ALA A 238 -15.66 -12.85 -12.35
N ALA A 239 -14.76 -12.24 -13.13
CA ALA A 239 -13.34 -12.55 -13.13
C ALA A 239 -12.69 -12.27 -11.76
N MET A 240 -13.03 -11.15 -11.11
CA MET A 240 -12.59 -10.82 -9.75
C MET A 240 -13.03 -11.88 -8.74
N VAL A 241 -14.31 -12.26 -8.73
CA VAL A 241 -14.82 -13.31 -7.83
C VAL A 241 -14.05 -14.61 -8.01
N PHE A 242 -13.89 -15.06 -9.26
CA PHE A 242 -13.18 -16.30 -9.57
C PHE A 242 -11.72 -16.25 -9.14
N ALA A 243 -11.01 -15.17 -9.47
CA ALA A 243 -9.60 -15.01 -9.14
C ALA A 243 -9.37 -14.97 -7.61
N GLN A 244 -10.22 -14.25 -6.87
CA GLN A 244 -10.16 -14.19 -5.41
C GLN A 244 -10.39 -15.55 -4.75
N ILE A 245 -11.39 -16.32 -5.19
CA ILE A 245 -11.67 -17.65 -4.64
C ILE A 245 -10.50 -18.59 -4.91
N LEU A 246 -10.01 -18.64 -6.16
CA LEU A 246 -8.89 -19.50 -6.53
C LEU A 246 -7.63 -19.15 -5.73
N PHE A 247 -7.32 -17.86 -5.64
CA PHE A 247 -6.16 -17.40 -4.88
C PHE A 247 -6.30 -17.64 -3.37
N GLY A 248 -7.51 -17.45 -2.80
CA GLY A 248 -7.78 -17.76 -1.40
C GLY A 248 -7.62 -19.24 -1.06
N ILE A 249 -8.06 -20.13 -1.95
CA ILE A 249 -7.83 -21.58 -1.82
C ILE A 249 -6.32 -21.88 -1.89
N LEU A 250 -5.60 -21.28 -2.85
CA LEU A 250 -4.16 -21.44 -2.97
C LEU A 250 -3.43 -21.01 -1.70
N LEU A 251 -3.79 -19.86 -1.12
CA LEU A 251 -3.22 -19.37 0.14
C LEU A 251 -3.48 -20.34 1.30
N CYS A 252 -4.68 -20.91 1.39
CA CYS A 252 -4.99 -21.91 2.40
C CYS A 252 -4.15 -23.18 2.26
N ILE A 253 -3.80 -23.58 1.04
CA ILE A 253 -2.96 -24.76 0.79
C ILE A 253 -1.48 -24.48 1.04
N THR A 254 -1.01 -23.27 0.73
CA THR A 254 0.44 -22.98 0.64
C THR A 254 0.99 -22.05 1.74
N TYR A 255 0.21 -21.07 2.19
CA TYR A 255 0.65 -20.03 3.14
C TYR A 255 0.10 -20.21 4.56
N ILE A 256 -1.04 -20.90 4.72
CA ILE A 256 -1.74 -21.02 6.01
C ILE A 256 -1.72 -22.49 6.46
N PRO A 257 -0.79 -22.88 7.36
CA PRO A 257 -0.77 -24.23 7.91
C PRO A 257 -2.12 -24.60 8.52
N ASP A 258 -2.56 -25.84 8.35
CA ASP A 258 -3.83 -26.39 8.86
C ASP A 258 -5.08 -25.56 8.54
N CYS A 259 -5.09 -24.78 7.43
CA CYS A 259 -6.35 -24.20 6.94
C CYS A 259 -7.28 -25.34 6.50
N MET A 260 -8.35 -25.59 7.24
CA MET A 260 -9.34 -26.61 6.89
C MET A 260 -10.28 -26.08 5.80
N LEU A 261 -10.13 -26.60 4.58
CA LEU A 261 -11.02 -26.31 3.44
C LEU A 261 -12.29 -27.16 3.51
N THR A 262 -13.14 -26.89 4.49
CA THR A 262 -14.49 -27.47 4.58
C THR A 262 -15.42 -26.80 3.57
N LEU A 263 -16.51 -27.48 3.18
CA LEU A 263 -17.54 -26.89 2.31
C LEU A 263 -18.06 -25.55 2.87
N PHE A 264 -18.28 -25.47 4.18
CA PHE A 264 -18.70 -24.24 4.85
C PHE A 264 -17.68 -23.11 4.70
N SER A 265 -16.37 -23.40 4.85
CA SER A 265 -15.32 -22.39 4.68
C SER A 265 -15.22 -21.87 3.25
N ILE A 266 -15.39 -22.74 2.25
CA ILE A 266 -15.37 -22.39 0.83
C ILE A 266 -16.61 -21.56 0.48
N LEU A 267 -17.79 -21.92 0.98
CA LEU A 267 -19.01 -21.14 0.77
C LEU A 267 -18.89 -19.75 1.41
N ARG A 268 -18.32 -19.64 2.60
CA ARG A 268 -18.05 -18.35 3.25
C ARG A 268 -17.08 -17.50 2.42
N LEU A 269 -15.98 -18.09 1.95
CA LEU A 269 -15.03 -17.42 1.07
C LEU A 269 -15.71 -16.92 -0.21
N ALA A 270 -16.46 -17.78 -0.89
CA ALA A 270 -17.17 -17.42 -2.11
C ALA A 270 -18.18 -16.28 -1.90
N LEU A 271 -18.92 -16.31 -0.78
CA LEU A 271 -19.84 -15.23 -0.41
C LEU A 271 -19.08 -13.92 -0.17
N THR A 272 -18.00 -13.93 0.61
CA THR A 272 -17.19 -12.73 0.86
C THR A 272 -16.60 -12.15 -0.43
N CYS A 273 -16.01 -12.99 -1.28
CA CYS A 273 -15.47 -12.55 -2.58
C CYS A 273 -16.56 -11.96 -3.48
N THR A 274 -17.75 -12.57 -3.49
CA THR A 274 -18.89 -12.06 -4.24
C THR A 274 -19.31 -10.69 -3.74
N VAL A 275 -19.49 -10.53 -2.42
CA VAL A 275 -19.86 -9.23 -1.82
C VAL A 275 -18.81 -8.16 -2.13
N CYS A 276 -17.52 -8.46 -1.96
CA CYS A 276 -16.43 -7.53 -2.28
C CYS A 276 -16.46 -7.11 -3.76
N ALA A 277 -16.59 -8.06 -4.70
CA ALA A 277 -16.67 -7.74 -6.12
C ALA A 277 -17.91 -6.90 -6.49
N PHE A 278 -19.04 -7.14 -5.82
CA PHE A 278 -20.24 -6.31 -5.99
C PHE A 278 -20.05 -4.90 -5.45
N VAL A 279 -19.42 -4.73 -4.28
CA VAL A 279 -19.07 -3.42 -3.71
C VAL A 279 -18.14 -2.68 -4.67
N GLU A 280 -17.08 -3.34 -5.13
CA GLU A 280 -16.13 -2.81 -6.09
C GLU A 280 -16.80 -2.35 -7.39
N ALA A 281 -17.75 -3.13 -7.93
CA ALA A 281 -18.49 -2.79 -9.14
C ALA A 281 -19.28 -1.46 -9.06
N HIS A 282 -19.69 -1.05 -7.84
CA HIS A 282 -20.54 0.13 -7.60
C HIS A 282 -19.78 1.33 -7.01
N ILE A 283 -18.55 1.14 -6.51
CA ILE A 283 -17.70 2.25 -6.06
C ILE A 283 -17.09 2.96 -7.28
N LYS A 284 -17.41 4.26 -7.45
CA LYS A 284 -17.01 5.07 -8.61
C LYS A 284 -15.72 5.88 -8.42
N LYS A 285 -15.33 6.23 -7.19
CA LYS A 285 -14.28 7.24 -6.91
C LYS A 285 -13.12 6.78 -6.02
N ILE A 286 -13.30 5.70 -5.25
CA ILE A 286 -12.27 5.20 -4.33
C ILE A 286 -11.88 3.82 -4.82
N ASP A 287 -10.96 3.77 -5.78
CA ASP A 287 -10.39 2.50 -6.23
C ASP A 287 -9.40 2.00 -5.15
N ASN A 288 -9.21 0.69 -5.05
CA ASN A 288 -8.27 0.02 -4.14
C ASN A 288 -8.61 -0.01 -2.63
N ILE A 289 -9.86 0.20 -2.20
CA ILE A 289 -10.26 0.09 -0.77
C ILE A 289 -11.52 -0.79 -0.56
N ALA A 290 -11.99 -1.50 -1.61
CA ALA A 290 -13.20 -2.32 -1.56
C ALA A 290 -13.04 -3.69 -0.85
#